data_AF-A0A0R3Q820-F1
#
_entry.id   AF-A0A0R3Q820-F1
#
_cell.length_a   1.000
_cell.length_b   1.000
_cell.length_c   1.000
_cell.angle_alpha   90.00
_cell.angle_beta   90.00
_cell.angle_gamma   90.00
#
_symmetry.space_group_name_H-M   'P 1'
#
loop_
_entity.id
_entity.type
_entity.pdbx_description
1 polymer ?
#
loop_
_entity_poly.entity_id
_entity_poly.type
_entity_poly.pdbx_seq_one_letter_code
_entity_poly.pdbx_strand_id
1 'polypeptide(L)'
;MRQFITESLLFKCKINELIAYVDDQLENSDCWTKEVLYFQLACAHCLDRSWPDACENVIHMLNISAESDIGSKPIFDTDLSSTFTNNDSSIQPAFTIVKQERLRKLVYDIAYHILFRVYTSTAMDHDNDQLLGALLVLSQIDFATKGYQCFNRIMRHVEAKGSLRSAGLVKYISNIAILEELSRIQDYCSEYVSILIAIPQVQRRIGQSTRHSVRGTKDGQKQSIEEQIKKCGEDPYVTVSTYFTENKEGILKMLGAKF
;
A
#
# COMPACT_ATOMS: atom_id res chain seq x y z
N MET A 1 -12.05 -11.43 -26.55
CA MET A 1 -11.67 -10.47 -27.61
C MET A 1 -11.37 -9.09 -27.06
N ARG A 2 -12.19 -8.52 -26.16
CA ARG A 2 -11.97 -7.16 -25.59
C ARG A 2 -10.71 -7.03 -24.72
N GLN A 3 -10.42 -7.99 -23.84
CA GLN A 3 -9.16 -8.03 -23.06
C GLN A 3 -7.89 -8.06 -23.94
N PHE A 4 -7.93 -8.75 -25.08
CA PHE A 4 -6.81 -8.76 -26.03
C PHE A 4 -6.56 -7.38 -26.68
N ILE A 5 -7.60 -6.55 -26.82
CA ILE A 5 -7.47 -5.20 -27.35
C ILE A 5 -6.75 -4.32 -26.34
N THR A 6 -7.16 -4.34 -25.06
CA THR A 6 -6.48 -3.56 -24.01
C THR A 6 -5.04 -4.01 -23.80
N GLU A 7 -4.76 -5.31 -23.78
CA GLU A 7 -3.40 -5.85 -23.71
C GLU A 7 -2.54 -5.43 -24.91
N SER A 8 -3.09 -5.48 -26.12
CA SER A 8 -2.38 -5.03 -27.32
C SER A 8 -2.10 -3.52 -27.28
N LEU A 9 -3.00 -2.70 -26.75
CA LEU A 9 -2.82 -1.26 -26.64
C LEU A 9 -1.75 -0.93 -25.59
N LEU A 10 -1.76 -1.63 -24.46
CA LEU A 10 -0.73 -1.53 -23.43
C LEU A 10 0.65 -1.94 -23.95
N PHE A 11 0.74 -3.08 -24.65
CA PHE A 11 1.98 -3.56 -25.26
C PHE A 11 2.54 -2.59 -26.31
N LYS A 12 1.66 -1.92 -27.07
CA LYS A 12 2.05 -0.90 -28.05
C LYS A 12 2.28 0.48 -27.43
N CYS A 13 2.18 0.64 -26.11
CA CYS A 13 2.25 1.91 -25.39
C CYS A 13 1.30 2.98 -25.93
N LYS A 14 0.14 2.59 -26.47
CA LYS A 14 -0.91 3.49 -26.96
C LYS A 14 -1.81 3.92 -25.80
N ILE A 15 -1.24 4.67 -24.86
CA ILE A 15 -1.84 4.98 -23.55
C ILE A 15 -3.18 5.71 -23.68
N ASN A 16 -3.27 6.75 -24.53
CA ASN A 16 -4.51 7.52 -24.70
C ASN A 16 -5.65 6.68 -25.32
N GLU A 17 -5.33 5.80 -26.29
CA GLU A 17 -6.30 4.90 -26.90
C GLU A 17 -6.76 3.83 -25.89
N LEU A 18 -5.85 3.37 -25.02
CA LEU A 18 -6.17 2.44 -23.95
C LEU A 18 -7.13 3.06 -22.93
N ILE A 19 -6.84 4.27 -22.45
CA ILE A 19 -7.70 4.96 -21.47
C ILE A 19 -9.11 5.12 -22.02
N ALA A 20 -9.25 5.68 -23.23
CA ALA A 20 -10.55 5.87 -23.86
C ALA A 20 -11.31 4.55 -24.08
N TYR A 21 -10.60 3.47 -24.41
CA TYR A 21 -11.20 2.14 -24.59
C TYR A 21 -11.63 1.52 -23.25
N VAL A 22 -10.85 1.68 -22.19
CA VAL A 22 -11.16 1.12 -20.87
C VAL A 22 -12.33 1.85 -20.22
N ASP A 23 -12.39 3.19 -20.32
CA ASP A 23 -13.47 3.98 -19.72
C ASP A 23 -14.85 3.56 -20.27
N ASP A 24 -14.96 3.31 -21.57
CA ASP A 24 -16.17 2.79 -22.22
C ASP A 24 -16.58 1.39 -21.71
N GLN A 25 -15.61 0.59 -21.26
CA GLN A 25 -15.87 -0.76 -20.75
C GLN A 25 -16.21 -0.79 -19.26
N LEU A 26 -15.77 0.21 -18.48
CA LEU A 26 -15.83 0.16 -17.02
C LEU A 26 -17.26 0.16 -16.49
N GLU A 27 -18.17 0.90 -17.10
CA GLU A 27 -19.57 1.04 -16.64
C GLU A 27 -20.34 -0.28 -16.70
N ASN A 28 -20.08 -1.11 -17.71
CA ASN A 28 -20.84 -2.33 -18.01
C ASN A 28 -20.12 -3.63 -17.63
N SER A 29 -18.96 -3.53 -16.98
CA SER A 29 -18.13 -4.68 -16.62
C SER A 29 -18.51 -5.29 -15.27
N ASP A 30 -18.36 -6.61 -15.15
CA ASP A 30 -18.44 -7.32 -13.88
C ASP A 30 -17.25 -6.99 -12.98
N CYS A 31 -17.32 -7.37 -11.70
CA CYS A 31 -16.32 -7.02 -10.68
C CYS A 31 -14.90 -7.47 -11.08
N TRP A 32 -14.77 -8.67 -11.65
CA TRP A 32 -13.48 -9.21 -12.05
C TRP A 32 -12.91 -8.51 -13.29
N THR A 33 -13.73 -8.24 -14.30
CA THR A 33 -13.27 -7.47 -15.45
C THR A 33 -12.86 -6.06 -15.03
N LYS A 34 -13.58 -5.43 -14.09
CA LYS A 34 -13.18 -4.13 -13.51
C LYS A 34 -11.82 -4.21 -12.85
N GLU A 35 -11.53 -5.23 -12.05
CA GLU A 35 -10.22 -5.42 -11.40
C GLU A 35 -9.08 -5.49 -12.43
N VAL A 36 -9.26 -6.25 -13.52
CA VAL A 36 -8.28 -6.35 -14.61
C VAL A 36 -8.13 -5.02 -15.37
N LEU A 37 -9.23 -4.32 -15.63
CA LEU A 37 -9.21 -3.02 -16.30
C LEU A 37 -8.47 -1.96 -15.47
N TYR A 38 -8.74 -1.89 -14.16
CA TYR A 38 -8.00 -1.00 -13.26
C TYR A 38 -6.52 -1.34 -13.20
N PHE A 39 -6.15 -2.63 -13.24
CA PHE A 39 -4.75 -3.04 -13.32
C PHE A 39 -4.06 -2.52 -14.58
N GLN A 40 -4.73 -2.67 -15.73
CA GLN A 40 -4.21 -2.22 -17.02
C GLN A 40 -4.07 -0.69 -17.07
N LEU A 41 -5.05 0.05 -16.53
CA LEU A 41 -4.97 1.51 -16.37
C LEU A 41 -3.83 1.93 -15.44
N ALA A 42 -3.69 1.28 -14.27
CA ALA A 42 -2.59 1.55 -13.36
C ALA A 42 -1.23 1.37 -14.03
N CYS A 43 -1.06 0.30 -14.82
CA CYS A 43 0.14 0.06 -15.60
C CYS A 43 0.38 1.16 -16.65
N ALA A 44 -0.67 1.57 -17.38
CA ALA A 44 -0.60 2.61 -18.38
C ALA A 44 -0.18 3.96 -17.78
N HIS A 45 -0.81 4.37 -16.68
CA HIS A 45 -0.44 5.60 -15.97
C HIS A 45 0.96 5.53 -15.35
N CYS A 46 1.43 4.35 -14.91
CA CYS A 46 2.83 4.16 -14.50
C CYS A 46 3.81 4.38 -15.66
N LEU A 47 3.48 3.94 -16.89
CA LEU A 47 4.28 4.17 -18.08
C LEU A 47 4.32 5.67 -18.44
N ASP A 48 3.19 6.37 -18.30
CA ASP A 48 3.08 7.81 -18.52
C ASP A 48 3.65 8.67 -17.36
N ARG A 49 4.02 8.02 -16.24
CA ARG A 49 4.45 8.66 -14.99
C ARG A 49 3.39 9.57 -14.37
N SER A 50 2.11 9.33 -14.66
CA SER A 50 1.00 9.92 -13.92
C SER A 50 0.78 9.14 -12.62
N TRP A 51 1.56 9.48 -11.59
CA TRP A 51 1.50 8.79 -10.29
C TRP A 51 0.16 8.90 -9.57
N PRO A 52 -0.55 10.05 -9.57
CA PRO A 52 -1.87 10.15 -8.98
C PRO A 52 -2.87 9.19 -9.61
N ASP A 53 -3.00 9.23 -10.94
CA ASP A 53 -3.97 8.39 -11.67
C ASP A 53 -3.61 6.91 -11.52
N ALA A 54 -2.32 6.56 -11.59
CA ALA A 54 -1.87 5.19 -11.34
C ALA A 54 -2.27 4.70 -9.94
N CYS A 55 -2.04 5.53 -8.92
CA CYS A 55 -2.37 5.19 -7.54
C CYS A 55 -3.87 5.13 -7.29
N GLU A 56 -4.68 5.97 -7.95
CA GLU A 56 -6.13 5.92 -7.84
C GLU A 56 -6.67 4.56 -8.32
N ASN A 57 -6.22 4.10 -9.49
CA ASN A 57 -6.56 2.78 -10.02
C ASN A 57 -6.12 1.64 -9.08
N VAL A 58 -4.93 1.75 -8.48
CA VAL A 58 -4.44 0.80 -7.47
C VAL A 58 -5.34 0.79 -6.23
N ILE A 59 -5.78 1.94 -5.72
CA ILE A 59 -6.69 2.02 -4.56
C ILE A 59 -8.04 1.36 -4.89
N HIS A 60 -8.56 1.53 -6.11
CA HIS A 60 -9.76 0.82 -6.55
C HIS A 60 -9.59 -0.70 -6.52
N MET A 61 -8.43 -1.21 -6.96
CA MET A 61 -8.13 -2.64 -6.90
C MET A 61 -8.00 -3.16 -5.46
N LEU A 62 -7.35 -2.42 -4.56
CA LEU A 62 -7.22 -2.79 -3.15
C LEU A 62 -8.60 -3.02 -2.50
N ASN A 63 -9.56 -2.16 -2.82
CA ASN A 63 -10.92 -2.24 -2.29
C ASN A 63 -11.73 -3.41 -2.87
N ILE A 64 -11.63 -3.64 -4.18
CA ILE A 64 -12.30 -4.78 -4.83
C ILE A 64 -11.80 -6.10 -4.25
N SER A 65 -10.48 -6.23 -4.06
CA SER A 65 -9.86 -7.40 -3.43
C SER A 65 -10.30 -7.62 -1.98
N ALA A 66 -10.66 -6.57 -1.24
CA ALA A 66 -11.15 -6.67 0.14
C ALA A 66 -12.63 -7.10 0.21
N GLU A 67 -13.46 -6.68 -0.74
CA GLU A 67 -14.88 -7.06 -0.81
C GLU A 67 -15.08 -8.52 -1.24
N SER A 68 -14.21 -9.06 -2.11
CA SER A 68 -14.30 -10.44 -2.59
C SER A 68 -14.08 -11.50 -1.50
N ASP A 69 -13.35 -11.16 -0.42
CA ASP A 69 -13.09 -12.07 0.70
C ASP A 69 -14.31 -12.25 1.63
N ILE A 70 -15.27 -11.33 1.60
CA ILE A 70 -16.47 -11.35 2.46
C ILE A 70 -17.59 -12.23 1.85
N GLY A 71 -17.51 -12.50 0.54
CA GLY A 71 -18.52 -13.26 -0.21
C GLY A 71 -17.90 -14.41 -1.00
N SER A 72 -17.37 -15.42 -0.31
CA SER A 72 -16.78 -16.59 -0.97
C SER A 72 -17.82 -17.34 -1.83
N LYS A 73 -17.67 -17.29 -3.15
CA LYS A 73 -18.08 -18.40 -4.02
C LYS A 73 -16.91 -19.37 -4.13
N PRO A 74 -17.17 -20.69 -4.11
CA PRO A 74 -16.11 -21.67 -4.26
C PRO A 74 -15.49 -21.51 -5.64
N ILE A 75 -14.18 -21.25 -5.68
CA ILE A 75 -13.39 -21.34 -6.89
C ILE A 75 -13.37 -22.82 -7.24
N PHE A 76 -14.07 -23.20 -8.30
CA PHE A 76 -13.87 -24.51 -8.92
C PHE A 76 -12.44 -24.52 -9.46
N ASP A 77 -11.55 -25.20 -8.75
CA ASP A 77 -10.29 -25.70 -9.29
C ASP A 77 -10.63 -26.52 -10.54
N THR A 78 -10.51 -25.88 -11.69
CA THR A 78 -10.36 -26.61 -12.94
C THR A 78 -8.87 -26.65 -13.20
N ASP A 79 -8.27 -27.76 -12.80
CA ASP A 79 -6.90 -28.15 -13.13
C ASP A 79 -6.60 -27.86 -14.60
N LEU A 80 -5.87 -26.77 -14.85
CA LEU A 80 -5.06 -26.62 -16.06
C LEU A 80 -3.62 -26.71 -15.60
N SER A 81 -3.16 -27.96 -15.59
CA SER A 81 -1.76 -28.33 -15.42
C SER A 81 -0.88 -27.46 -16.30
N SER A 82 0.03 -26.73 -15.66
CA SER A 82 1.11 -26.02 -16.34
C SER A 82 2.05 -27.04 -16.98
N THR A 83 1.74 -27.44 -18.21
CA THR A 83 2.66 -28.23 -19.03
C THR A 83 3.47 -27.27 -19.87
N PHE A 84 4.51 -26.66 -19.28
CA PHE A 84 5.56 -26.01 -20.05
C PHE A 84 6.48 -27.10 -20.59
N THR A 85 6.17 -27.61 -21.78
CA THR A 85 7.17 -28.30 -22.59
C THR A 85 8.13 -27.25 -23.14
N ASN A 86 9.37 -27.29 -22.66
CA ASN A 86 10.51 -26.72 -23.38
C ASN A 86 10.48 -27.20 -24.84
N ASN A 87 10.49 -26.28 -25.79
CA ASN A 87 11.37 -26.32 -26.97
C ASN A 87 11.20 -25.06 -27.85
N ASP A 88 12.36 -24.62 -28.34
CA ASP A 88 12.62 -23.84 -29.55
C ASP A 88 12.30 -22.34 -29.64
N SER A 89 13.40 -21.58 -29.52
CA SER A 89 13.80 -20.38 -30.28
C SER A 89 12.78 -19.74 -31.24
N SER A 90 11.76 -19.13 -30.69
CA SER A 90 11.13 -17.96 -31.30
C SER A 90 10.78 -16.98 -30.19
N ILE A 91 11.12 -15.70 -30.37
CA ILE A 91 10.69 -14.62 -29.47
C ILE A 91 9.19 -14.44 -29.73
N GLN A 92 8.37 -15.31 -29.16
CA GLN A 92 6.95 -15.06 -29.03
C GLN A 92 6.72 -14.17 -27.80
N PRO A 93 5.81 -13.18 -27.87
CA PRO A 93 5.40 -12.45 -26.69
C PRO A 93 4.85 -13.46 -25.67
N ALA A 94 5.52 -13.57 -24.53
CA ALA A 94 5.12 -14.45 -23.46
C ALA A 94 3.86 -13.88 -22.78
N PHE A 95 2.70 -14.35 -23.20
CA PHE A 95 1.44 -14.05 -22.51
C PHE A 95 1.48 -14.73 -21.13
N THR A 96 1.48 -13.93 -20.07
CA THR A 96 1.47 -14.45 -18.70
C THR A 96 0.05 -14.41 -18.17
N ILE A 97 -0.56 -15.58 -17.95
CA ILE A 97 -1.84 -15.67 -17.26
C ILE A 97 -1.57 -15.45 -15.76
N VAL A 98 -2.05 -14.34 -15.22
CA VAL A 98 -1.91 -14.01 -13.80
C VAL A 98 -3.12 -14.56 -13.05
N LYS A 99 -2.89 -15.52 -12.14
CA LYS A 99 -3.93 -15.99 -11.20
C LYS A 99 -4.36 -14.82 -10.29
N GLN A 100 -5.63 -14.76 -9.90
CA GLN A 100 -6.20 -13.69 -9.07
C GLN A 100 -5.39 -13.43 -7.79
N GLU A 101 -4.96 -14.48 -7.08
CA GLU A 101 -4.12 -14.34 -5.89
C GLU A 101 -2.78 -13.63 -6.17
N ARG A 102 -2.21 -13.86 -7.36
CA ARG A 102 -1.00 -13.17 -7.80
C ARG A 102 -1.28 -11.73 -8.18
N LEU A 103 -2.45 -11.43 -8.74
CA LEU A 103 -2.86 -10.06 -9.06
C LEU A 103 -2.91 -9.21 -7.79
N ARG A 104 -3.55 -9.70 -6.73
CA ARG A 104 -3.62 -9.02 -5.44
C ARG A 104 -2.21 -8.67 -4.91
N LYS A 105 -1.28 -9.63 -4.91
CA LYS A 105 0.12 -9.40 -4.52
C LYS A 105 0.82 -8.36 -5.41
N LEU A 106 0.56 -8.39 -6.72
CA LEU A 106 1.11 -7.40 -7.66
C LEU A 106 0.58 -5.98 -7.40
N VAL A 107 -0.68 -5.83 -6.98
CA VAL A 107 -1.24 -4.51 -6.64
C VAL A 107 -0.45 -3.85 -5.52
N TYR A 108 -0.12 -4.59 -4.46
CA TYR A 108 0.69 -4.08 -3.36
C TYR A 108 2.13 -3.76 -3.80
N ASP A 109 2.73 -4.61 -4.64
CA ASP A 109 4.06 -4.35 -5.21
C ASP A 109 4.07 -3.05 -6.03
N ILE A 110 3.02 -2.80 -6.84
CA ILE A 110 2.85 -1.57 -7.62
C ILE A 110 2.63 -0.37 -6.70
N ALA A 111 1.75 -0.47 -5.71
CA ALA A 111 1.50 0.59 -4.73
C ALA A 111 2.81 1.01 -4.05
N TYR A 112 3.57 0.03 -3.54
CA TYR A 112 4.86 0.26 -2.92
C TYR A 112 5.82 0.94 -3.89
N HIS A 113 5.90 0.47 -5.13
CA HIS A 113 6.79 1.04 -6.13
C HIS A 113 6.46 2.51 -6.45
N ILE A 114 5.17 2.84 -6.66
CA ILE A 114 4.72 4.21 -6.92
C ILE A 114 5.11 5.13 -5.77
N LEU A 115 4.69 4.79 -4.54
CA LEU A 115 4.94 5.62 -3.36
C LEU A 115 6.44 5.80 -3.09
N PHE A 116 7.21 4.71 -3.20
CA PHE A 116 8.65 4.75 -2.95
C PHE A 116 9.38 5.58 -4.00
N ARG A 117 8.97 5.48 -5.27
CA ARG A 117 9.54 6.26 -6.37
C ARG A 117 9.24 7.75 -6.22
N VAL A 118 8.04 8.11 -5.78
CA VAL A 118 7.71 9.52 -5.50
C VAL A 118 8.48 10.03 -4.28
N TYR A 119 8.55 9.24 -3.20
CA TYR A 119 9.33 9.61 -2.00
C TYR A 119 10.81 9.87 -2.29
N THR A 120 11.42 9.05 -3.16
CA THR A 120 12.83 9.18 -3.55
C THR A 120 13.08 10.13 -4.73
N SER A 121 12.02 10.73 -5.28
CA SER A 121 12.14 11.72 -6.35
C SER A 121 12.77 13.00 -5.82
N THR A 122 13.74 13.55 -6.55
CA THR A 122 14.37 14.84 -6.23
C THR A 122 13.43 16.04 -6.42
N ALA A 123 12.24 15.82 -6.98
CA ALA A 123 11.23 16.85 -7.20
C ALA A 123 10.29 17.07 -6.00
N MET A 124 10.34 16.19 -5.01
CA MET A 124 9.53 16.26 -3.79
C MET A 124 10.42 16.68 -2.63
N ASP A 125 9.97 17.64 -1.82
CA ASP A 125 10.64 17.91 -0.55
C ASP A 125 10.69 16.62 0.27
N HIS A 126 11.88 16.26 0.74
CA HIS A 126 12.14 15.03 1.50
C HIS A 126 11.38 14.95 2.83
N ASP A 127 10.64 16.00 3.18
CA ASP A 127 9.80 16.09 4.38
C ASP A 127 8.40 15.52 4.21
N ASN A 128 8.27 14.38 3.53
CA ASN A 128 7.00 13.67 3.40
C ASN A 128 6.93 12.42 4.30
N ASP A 129 6.74 12.63 5.60
CA ASP A 129 6.55 11.56 6.58
C ASP A 129 5.26 10.77 6.37
N GLN A 130 4.27 11.37 5.71
CA GLN A 130 3.02 10.70 5.37
C GLN A 130 3.26 9.61 4.31
N LEU A 131 4.11 9.85 3.29
CA LEU A 131 4.51 8.81 2.33
C LEU A 131 5.30 7.68 3.00
N LEU A 132 6.23 8.00 3.92
CA LEU A 132 6.92 6.97 4.70
C LEU A 132 5.95 6.18 5.58
N GLY A 133 4.94 6.83 6.15
CA GLY A 133 3.87 6.17 6.89
C GLY A 133 3.04 5.23 6.01
N ALA A 134 2.63 5.67 4.81
CA ALA A 134 1.90 4.83 3.87
C ALA A 134 2.72 3.61 3.41
N LEU A 135 4.02 3.81 3.16
CA LEU A 135 4.95 2.73 2.85
C LEU A 135 5.10 1.75 4.02
N LEU A 136 5.11 2.26 5.25
CA LEU A 136 5.17 1.42 6.46
C LEU A 136 3.91 0.56 6.59
N VAL A 137 2.73 1.13 6.33
CA VAL A 137 1.46 0.37 6.31
C VAL A 137 1.50 -0.72 5.23
N LEU A 138 1.96 -0.42 4.01
CA LEU A 138 2.13 -1.42 2.94
C LEU A 138 3.08 -2.54 3.31
N SER A 139 4.14 -2.26 4.09
CA SER A 139 5.16 -3.26 4.44
C SER A 139 4.63 -4.42 5.28
N GLN A 140 3.41 -4.31 5.81
CA GLN A 140 2.75 -5.38 6.56
C GLN A 140 2.35 -6.57 5.69
N ILE A 141 2.12 -6.34 4.40
CA ILE A 141 1.75 -7.39 3.45
C ILE A 141 2.91 -8.35 3.23
N ASP A 142 2.64 -9.64 3.37
CA ASP A 142 3.62 -10.72 3.22
C ASP A 142 4.93 -10.43 4.00
N PHE A 143 4.80 -9.93 5.24
CA PHE A 143 5.91 -9.42 6.06
C PHE A 143 7.10 -10.37 6.14
N ALA A 144 6.85 -11.67 6.36
CA ALA A 144 7.89 -12.69 6.50
C ALA A 144 8.77 -12.87 5.24
N THR A 145 8.34 -12.40 4.07
CA THR A 145 9.06 -12.59 2.80
C THR A 145 9.57 -11.27 2.24
N LYS A 146 8.68 -10.44 1.71
CA LYS A 146 9.02 -9.14 1.07
C LYS A 146 8.84 -7.98 2.03
N GLY A 147 7.79 -7.99 2.84
CA GLY A 147 7.42 -6.85 3.66
C GLY A 147 8.52 -6.45 4.67
N TYR A 148 9.25 -7.41 5.25
CA TYR A 148 10.39 -7.12 6.13
C TYR A 148 11.54 -6.38 5.41
N GLN A 149 11.81 -6.72 4.14
CA GLN A 149 12.82 -5.99 3.35
C GLN A 149 12.35 -4.57 3.06
N CYS A 150 11.07 -4.40 2.72
CA CYS A 150 10.44 -3.10 2.54
C CYS A 150 10.50 -2.25 3.82
N PHE A 151 10.16 -2.84 4.96
CA PHE A 151 10.25 -2.24 6.29
C PHE A 151 11.68 -1.76 6.59
N ASN A 152 12.68 -2.63 6.46
CA ASN A 152 14.08 -2.26 6.69
C ASN A 152 14.55 -1.12 5.78
N ARG A 153 14.09 -1.11 4.53
CA ARG A 153 14.39 -0.03 3.60
C ARG A 153 13.78 1.30 4.06
N ILE A 154 12.52 1.28 4.49
CA ILE A 154 11.82 2.45 5.06
C ILE A 154 12.56 2.95 6.30
N MET A 155 12.93 2.04 7.21
CA MET A 155 13.60 2.40 8.45
C MET A 155 14.95 3.07 8.22
N ARG A 156 15.73 2.65 7.22
CA ARG A 156 16.97 3.36 6.83
C ARG A 156 16.72 4.80 6.43
N HIS A 157 15.60 5.09 5.75
CA HIS A 157 15.23 6.45 5.40
C HIS A 157 14.79 7.26 6.62
N VAL A 158 14.03 6.65 7.53
CA VAL A 158 13.63 7.26 8.81
C VAL A 158 14.86 7.57 9.68
N GLU A 159 15.82 6.65 9.76
CA GLU A 159 17.07 6.81 10.49
C GLU A 159 17.93 7.93 9.88
N ALA A 160 18.11 7.95 8.56
CA ALA A 160 18.87 8.99 7.87
C ALA A 160 18.24 10.38 8.03
N LYS A 161 16.90 10.44 8.05
CA LYS A 161 16.14 11.67 8.29
C LYS A 161 16.16 12.08 9.78
N GLY A 162 16.29 11.11 10.69
CA GLY A 162 16.20 11.32 12.13
C GLY A 162 14.78 11.51 12.66
N SER A 163 13.74 11.35 11.84
CA SER A 163 12.35 11.40 12.31
C SER A 163 11.34 10.73 11.39
N LEU A 164 10.20 10.33 11.98
CA LEU A 164 8.99 9.90 11.29
C LEU A 164 7.77 10.46 12.03
N ARG A 165 7.10 11.47 11.46
CA ARG A 165 5.91 12.11 12.04
C ARG A 165 4.67 11.82 11.20
N SER A 166 3.93 10.80 11.59
CA SER A 166 2.68 10.41 10.93
C SER A 166 1.62 10.09 11.99
N ALA A 167 1.03 11.14 12.57
CA ALA A 167 0.12 11.01 13.70
C ALA A 167 -1.11 10.16 13.34
N GLY A 168 -1.44 9.20 14.19
CA GLY A 168 -2.56 8.28 13.98
C GLY A 168 -2.23 7.06 13.15
N LEU A 169 -1.01 6.95 12.58
CA LEU A 169 -0.58 5.79 11.80
C LEU A 169 -0.65 4.48 12.60
N VAL A 170 -0.43 4.54 13.91
CA VAL A 170 -0.40 3.37 14.80
C VAL A 170 -1.71 2.54 14.75
N LYS A 171 -2.86 3.16 14.40
CA LYS A 171 -4.13 2.42 14.27
C LYS A 171 -4.22 1.54 13.03
N TYR A 172 -3.31 1.72 12.07
CA TYR A 172 -3.25 0.95 10.83
C TYR A 172 -2.03 0.02 10.79
N ILE A 173 -1.41 -0.24 11.94
CA ILE A 173 -0.34 -1.23 12.08
C ILE A 173 -0.87 -2.39 12.91
N SER A 174 -1.22 -3.50 12.25
CA SER A 174 -1.67 -4.76 12.83
C SER A 174 -0.56 -5.81 12.93
N ASN A 175 0.59 -5.58 12.28
CA ASN A 175 1.74 -6.47 12.36
C ASN A 175 2.55 -6.25 13.65
N ILE A 176 2.55 -7.24 14.54
CA ILE A 176 3.24 -7.19 15.85
C ILE A 176 4.73 -6.93 15.71
N ALA A 177 5.41 -7.55 14.74
CA ALA A 177 6.86 -7.39 14.57
C ALA A 177 7.22 -5.94 14.21
N ILE A 178 6.38 -5.26 13.41
CA ILE A 178 6.56 -3.83 13.13
C ILE A 178 6.37 -3.00 14.40
N LEU A 179 5.32 -3.27 15.19
CA LEU A 179 5.06 -2.54 16.43
C LEU A 179 6.19 -2.71 17.45
N GLU A 180 6.71 -3.93 17.60
CA GLU A 180 7.85 -4.23 18.47
C GLU A 180 9.11 -3.49 18.04
N GLU A 181 9.42 -3.47 16.74
CA GLU A 181 10.59 -2.73 16.23
C GLU A 181 10.43 -1.21 16.41
N LEU A 182 9.25 -0.66 16.17
CA LEU A 182 9.00 0.77 16.42
C LEU A 182 9.13 1.12 17.91
N SER A 183 8.63 0.25 18.80
CA SER A 183 8.81 0.37 20.24
C SER A 183 10.30 0.32 20.63
N ARG A 184 11.06 -0.62 20.05
CA ARG A 184 12.51 -0.74 20.28
C ARG A 184 13.26 0.52 19.85
N ILE A 185 12.96 1.08 18.68
CA ILE A 185 13.61 2.32 18.21
C ILE A 185 13.26 3.50 19.13
N GLN A 186 12.02 3.55 19.62
CA GLN A 186 11.61 4.56 20.58
C GLN A 186 12.32 4.43 21.93
N ASP A 187 12.64 3.22 22.39
CA ASP A 187 13.34 3.01 23.65
C ASP A 187 14.87 3.23 23.51
N TYR A 188 15.49 2.71 22.44
CA TYR A 188 16.95 2.63 22.31
C TYR A 188 17.58 3.66 21.38
N CYS A 189 16.83 4.22 20.43
CA CYS A 189 17.36 5.12 19.40
C CYS A 189 16.81 6.55 19.53
N SER A 190 16.12 6.88 20.62
CA SER A 190 15.40 8.15 20.77
C SER A 190 16.28 9.40 20.87
N GLU A 191 17.60 9.22 20.99
CA GLU A 191 18.59 10.29 20.92
C GLU A 191 18.83 10.78 19.49
N TYR A 192 18.62 9.92 18.48
CA TYR A 192 18.94 10.21 17.07
C TYR A 192 17.73 10.11 16.14
N VAL A 193 16.67 9.38 16.54
CA VAL A 193 15.46 9.20 15.74
C VAL A 193 14.22 9.53 16.56
N SER A 194 13.38 10.43 16.04
CA SER A 194 12.09 10.78 16.64
C SER A 194 10.92 10.17 15.87
N ILE A 195 10.28 9.14 16.43
CA ILE A 195 9.07 8.52 15.87
C ILE A 195 7.85 9.12 16.56
N LEU A 196 6.92 9.70 15.79
CA LEU A 196 5.63 10.20 16.26
C LEU A 196 4.50 9.63 15.40
N ILE A 197 3.98 8.46 15.78
CA ILE A 197 2.93 7.74 15.03
C ILE A 197 1.59 7.62 15.76
N ALA A 198 1.55 7.82 17.08
CA ALA A 198 0.30 7.95 17.81
C ALA A 198 -0.22 9.39 17.75
N ILE A 199 -1.54 9.56 17.85
CA ILE A 199 -2.13 10.90 17.96
C ILE A 199 -1.66 11.50 19.29
N PRO A 200 -1.04 12.70 19.29
CA PRO A 200 -0.69 13.38 20.53
C PRO A 200 -1.94 13.55 21.39
N GLN A 201 -1.93 13.06 22.62
CA GLN A 201 -2.98 13.31 23.59
C GLN A 201 -2.92 14.81 23.95
N VAL A 202 -3.64 15.65 23.20
CA VAL A 202 -3.72 17.09 23.48
C VAL A 202 -4.38 17.27 24.85
N GLN A 203 -3.60 17.77 25.82
CA GLN A 203 -4.01 18.34 27.10
C GLN A 203 -5.41 17.94 27.60
N ARG A 204 -5.51 16.78 28.27
CA ARG A 204 -6.56 16.62 29.29
C ARG A 204 -6.36 17.74 30.31
N ARG A 205 -7.39 18.56 30.49
CA ARG A 205 -7.41 19.73 31.39
C ARG A 205 -6.63 19.44 32.68
N ILE A 206 -5.65 20.31 32.95
CA ILE A 206 -4.93 20.38 34.22
C ILE A 206 -5.99 20.55 35.32
N GLY A 207 -6.30 19.47 36.04
CA GLY A 207 -7.36 19.50 37.06
C GLY A 207 -7.84 18.15 37.60
N GLN A 208 -7.57 17.02 36.93
CA GLN A 208 -7.94 15.70 37.46
C GLN A 208 -6.70 14.87 37.83
N SER A 209 -6.54 14.66 39.13
CA SER A 209 -5.78 13.60 39.82
C SER A 209 -4.52 13.07 39.13
N THR A 210 -3.36 13.60 39.54
CA THR A 210 -2.02 13.12 39.18
C THR A 210 -1.55 11.97 40.07
N ARG A 211 -2.36 10.93 40.29
CA ARG A 211 -1.87 9.73 41.00
C ARG A 211 -1.45 8.58 40.07
N HIS A 212 -1.92 8.57 38.83
CA HIS A 212 -1.52 7.59 37.80
C HIS A 212 -1.42 8.17 36.37
N SER A 213 -1.38 9.50 36.23
CA SER A 213 -1.30 10.15 34.91
C SER A 213 0.16 10.20 34.46
N VAL A 214 0.54 9.26 33.61
CA VAL A 214 1.89 9.13 33.04
C VAL A 214 2.10 10.28 32.05
N ARG A 215 3.03 11.19 32.39
CA ARG A 215 3.23 12.48 31.71
C ARG A 215 4.39 12.40 30.70
N GLY A 216 4.07 12.32 29.41
CA GLY A 216 5.01 12.57 28.31
C GLY A 216 4.42 12.20 26.95
N THR A 217 4.78 12.92 25.87
CA THR A 217 4.42 12.53 24.49
C THR A 217 5.05 11.18 24.10
N LYS A 218 6.26 10.89 24.62
CA LYS A 218 6.92 9.59 24.51
C LYS A 218 6.13 8.49 25.23
N ASP A 219 5.74 8.71 26.48
CA ASP A 219 5.00 7.70 27.26
C ASP A 219 3.61 7.43 26.69
N GLY A 220 2.92 8.45 26.17
CA GLY A 220 1.63 8.29 25.49
C GLY A 220 1.72 7.51 24.17
N GLN A 221 2.82 7.66 23.42
CA GLN A 221 3.08 6.86 22.23
C GLN A 221 3.39 5.41 22.56
N LYS A 222 4.23 5.19 23.57
CA LYS A 222 4.56 3.84 24.05
C LYS A 222 3.31 3.11 24.50
N GLN A 223 2.49 3.75 25.33
CA GLN A 223 1.20 3.21 25.75
C GLN A 223 0.29 2.91 24.55
N SER A 224 0.23 3.80 23.55
CA SER A 224 -0.58 3.56 22.35
C SER A 224 -0.07 2.36 21.53
N ILE A 225 1.25 2.16 21.42
CA ILE A 225 1.83 1.01 20.74
C ILE A 225 1.51 -0.27 21.54
N GLU A 226 1.71 -0.27 22.85
CA GLU A 226 1.39 -1.40 23.73
C GLU A 226 -0.10 -1.77 23.69
N GLU A 227 -0.99 -0.77 23.65
CA GLU A 227 -2.42 -0.98 23.48
C GLU A 227 -2.78 -1.58 22.13
N GLN A 228 -2.05 -1.24 21.06
CA GLN A 228 -2.26 -1.85 19.75
C GLN A 228 -1.69 -3.25 19.66
N ILE A 229 -0.54 -3.54 20.29
CA ILE A 229 -0.01 -4.91 20.40
C ILE A 229 -1.04 -5.83 21.06
N LYS A 230 -1.75 -5.35 22.09
CA LYS A 230 -2.82 -6.11 22.77
C LYS A 230 -4.05 -6.38 21.92
N LYS A 231 -4.27 -5.59 20.86
CA LYS A 231 -5.44 -5.68 19.96
C LYS A 231 -5.10 -6.30 18.60
N CYS A 232 -3.82 -6.59 18.34
CA CYS A 232 -3.37 -7.16 17.07
C CYS A 232 -3.98 -8.52 16.79
N GLY A 233 -4.41 -8.73 15.54
CA GLY A 233 -5.15 -9.91 15.10
C GLY A 233 -5.98 -9.65 13.83
N GLU A 234 -6.12 -8.40 13.41
CA GLU A 234 -6.73 -8.05 12.12
C GLU A 234 -5.84 -8.46 10.95
N ASP A 235 -6.48 -8.88 9.85
CA ASP A 235 -5.80 -9.20 8.60
C ASP A 235 -5.07 -7.97 8.04
N PRO A 236 -3.73 -8.01 7.85
CA PRO A 236 -2.98 -6.92 7.23
C PRO A 236 -3.56 -6.43 5.91
N TYR A 237 -4.15 -7.31 5.11
CA TYR A 237 -4.76 -6.93 3.83
C TYR A 237 -5.95 -5.97 4.03
N VAL A 238 -6.79 -6.23 5.04
CA VAL A 238 -7.94 -5.38 5.40
C VAL A 238 -7.48 -4.05 5.99
N THR A 239 -6.50 -4.08 6.90
CA THR A 239 -5.97 -2.87 7.54
C THR A 239 -5.34 -1.94 6.50
N VAL A 240 -4.58 -2.48 5.55
CA VAL A 240 -3.97 -1.71 4.45
C VAL A 240 -5.04 -1.13 3.53
N SER A 241 -6.03 -1.93 3.11
CA SER A 241 -7.12 -1.43 2.24
C SER A 241 -7.89 -0.28 2.90
N THR A 242 -8.19 -0.42 4.19
CA THR A 242 -8.87 0.61 5.00
C THR A 242 -8.05 1.88 5.04
N TYR A 243 -6.74 1.80 5.30
CA TYR A 243 -5.85 2.96 5.33
C TYR A 243 -5.87 3.74 4.01
N PHE A 244 -5.70 3.04 2.87
CA PHE A 244 -5.64 3.68 1.55
C PHE A 244 -6.99 4.28 1.13
N THR A 245 -8.10 3.71 1.58
CA THR A 245 -9.43 4.27 1.37
C THR A 245 -9.67 5.52 2.19
N GLU A 246 -9.43 5.46 3.51
CA GLU A 246 -9.66 6.59 4.41
C GLU A 246 -8.72 7.78 4.11
N ASN A 247 -7.53 7.52 3.57
CA ASN A 247 -6.52 8.54 3.29
C ASN A 247 -6.35 8.82 1.79
N LYS A 248 -7.28 8.37 0.92
CA LYS A 248 -7.18 8.46 -0.55
C LYS A 248 -6.79 9.86 -1.02
N GLU A 249 -7.56 10.88 -0.65
CA GLU A 249 -7.34 12.27 -1.10
C GLU A 249 -5.97 12.81 -0.69
N GLY A 250 -5.55 12.52 0.55
CA GLY A 250 -4.23 12.91 1.06
C GLY A 250 -3.10 12.25 0.27
N ILE A 251 -3.23 10.95 -0.02
CA ILE A 251 -2.26 10.19 -0.82
C ILE A 251 -2.17 10.76 -2.24
N LEU A 252 -3.29 10.96 -2.91
CA LEU A 252 -3.32 11.50 -4.27
C LEU A 252 -2.71 12.92 -4.35
N LYS A 253 -2.99 13.77 -3.35
CA LYS A 253 -2.38 15.10 -3.25
C LYS A 253 -0.86 15.02 -3.13
N MET A 254 -0.34 14.10 -2.31
CA MET A 254 1.11 13.88 -2.18
C MET A 254 1.75 13.37 -3.47
N LEU A 255 0.99 12.70 -4.33
CA LEU A 255 1.48 12.23 -5.63
C LEU A 255 1.41 13.32 -6.72
N GLY A 256 0.88 14.50 -6.41
CA GLY A 256 0.80 15.64 -7.31
C GLY A 256 -0.57 15.85 -7.97
N ALA A 257 -1.64 15.25 -7.46
CA ALA A 257 -2.99 15.53 -7.92
C ALA A 257 -3.33 17.02 -7.76
N LYS A 258 -3.92 17.62 -8.80
CA LYS A 258 -4.44 19.00 -8.79
C LYS A 258 -5.95 18.92 -8.58
N PHE A 259 -6.40 19.25 -7.38
CA PHE A 259 -7.82 19.38 -7.03
C PHE A 259 -8.28 20.83 -7.16
#